data_AF-A0A958P6L4-F1
#
_entry.id   AF-A0A958P6L4-F1
#
_cell.length_a   1.000
_cell.length_b   1.000
_cell.length_c   1.000
_cell.angle_alpha   90.00
_cell.angle_beta   90.00
_cell.angle_gamma   90.00
#
_symmetry.space_group_name_H-M   'P 1'
#
loop_
_entity.id
_entity.type
_entity.pdbx_description
1 polymer ?
#
loop_
_entity_poly.entity_id
_entity_poly.type
_entity_poly.pdbx_seq_one_letter_code
_entity_poly.pdbx_strand_id
1 'polypeptide(L)'
;MTKKIIKLTTAQKRAKKKEKAERQKKYMLVYRNGKQVRIKRPPTIDGMSGEEFIEKTADPIWLHQNEMWEYIKTDDDEDIT
;
A
#
# COMPACT_ATOMS: atom_id res chain seq x y z
N MET A 1 -18.49 34.27 -28.53
CA MET A 1 -17.45 34.67 -27.57
C MET A 1 -16.28 33.71 -27.68
N THR A 2 -15.11 34.16 -28.12
CA THR A 2 -13.92 33.32 -28.24
C THR A 2 -13.31 33.06 -26.86
N LYS A 3 -13.11 31.79 -26.47
CA LYS A 3 -12.47 31.44 -25.21
C LYS A 3 -11.02 31.91 -25.22
N LYS A 4 -10.67 32.90 -24.39
CA LYS A 4 -9.29 33.33 -24.19
C LYS A 4 -8.50 32.20 -23.55
N ILE A 5 -7.53 31.65 -24.27
CA ILE A 5 -6.62 30.62 -23.75
C ILE A 5 -5.56 31.32 -22.90
N ILE A 6 -5.73 31.31 -21.59
CA ILE A 6 -4.74 31.86 -20.65
C ILE A 6 -3.60 30.85 -20.52
N LYS A 7 -2.40 31.23 -20.99
CA LYS A 7 -1.19 30.41 -20.82
C LYS A 7 -0.78 30.45 -19.34
N LEU A 8 -0.58 29.29 -18.73
CA LEU A 8 -0.09 29.18 -17.36
C LEU A 8 1.34 29.72 -17.25
N THR A 9 1.60 30.51 -16.21
CA THR A 9 2.96 30.96 -15.87
C THR A 9 3.82 29.79 -15.39
N THR A 10 5.14 29.97 -15.42
CA THR A 10 6.10 28.96 -14.93
C THR A 10 5.87 28.61 -13.46
N ALA A 11 5.57 29.61 -12.62
CA ALA A 11 5.24 29.43 -11.21
C ALA A 11 3.97 28.58 -11.02
N GLN A 12 2.90 28.85 -11.78
CA GLN A 12 1.66 28.08 -11.73
C GLN A 12 1.87 26.61 -12.15
N LYS A 13 2.71 26.36 -13.17
CA LYS A 13 3.07 25.00 -13.58
C LYS A 13 3.82 24.25 -12.48
N ARG A 14 4.75 24.92 -11.79
CA ARG A 14 5.50 24.34 -10.66
C ARG A 14 4.59 23.97 -9.50
N ALA A 15 3.66 24.85 -9.13
CA ALA A 15 2.67 24.57 -8.09
C ALA A 15 1.83 23.32 -8.44
N LYS A 16 1.31 23.25 -9.67
CA LYS A 16 0.54 22.09 -10.16
C LYS A 16 1.35 20.79 -10.13
N LYS A 17 2.65 20.85 -10.43
CA LYS A 17 3.55 19.68 -10.37
C LYS A 17 3.74 19.19 -8.93
N LYS A 18 3.94 20.11 -7.98
CA LYS A 18 4.06 19.78 -6.54
C LYS A 18 2.78 19.12 -6.02
N GLU A 19 1.63 19.74 -6.27
CA GLU A 19 0.32 19.21 -5.87
C GLU A 19 0.06 17.82 -6.48
N LYS A 20 0.43 17.63 -7.76
CA LYS A 20 0.33 16.32 -8.42
C LYS A 20 1.21 15.28 -7.72
N ALA A 21 2.45 15.63 -7.36
CA ALA A 21 3.38 14.73 -6.68
C ALA A 21 2.86 14.34 -5.28
N GLU A 22 2.37 15.30 -4.50
CA GLU A 22 1.76 15.04 -3.18
C GLU A 22 0.54 14.11 -3.31
N ARG A 23 -0.31 14.33 -4.32
CA ARG A 23 -1.45 13.48 -4.60
C ARG A 23 -1.04 12.06 -4.98
N GLN A 24 0.03 11.90 -5.76
CA GLN A 24 0.55 10.60 -6.17
C GLN A 24 1.17 9.82 -5.01
N LYS A 25 1.73 10.52 -4.00
CA LYS A 25 2.19 9.89 -2.75
C LYS A 25 1.04 9.37 -1.91
N LYS A 26 -0.08 10.11 -1.83
CA LYS A 26 -1.23 9.76 -0.98
C LYS A 26 -2.22 8.80 -1.65
N TYR A 27 -2.34 8.86 -2.97
CA TYR A 27 -3.36 8.12 -3.72
C TYR A 27 -2.79 7.44 -4.97
N MET A 28 -3.44 6.36 -5.38
CA MET A 28 -3.19 5.69 -6.65
C MET A 28 -4.49 5.50 -7.44
N LEU A 29 -4.36 5.42 -8.76
CA LEU A 29 -5.48 5.13 -9.65
C LEU A 29 -5.50 3.62 -9.89
N VAL A 30 -6.61 2.99 -9.55
CA VAL A 30 -6.86 1.57 -9.82
C VAL A 30 -8.06 1.44 -10.74
N TYR A 31 -8.08 0.36 -11.52
CA TYR A 31 -9.25 0.00 -12.28
C TYR A 31 -10.11 -0.93 -11.43
N ARG A 32 -11.32 -0.50 -11.10
CA ARG A 32 -12.29 -1.28 -10.32
C ARG A 32 -13.61 -1.32 -11.07
N ASN A 33 -14.07 -2.52 -11.40
CA ASN A 33 -15.36 -2.78 -12.04
C ASN A 33 -15.62 -1.92 -13.29
N GLY A 34 -14.66 -1.88 -14.21
CA GLY A 34 -14.81 -1.11 -15.45
C GLY A 34 -14.52 0.39 -15.32
N LYS A 35 -14.21 0.90 -14.12
CA LYS A 35 -14.02 2.34 -13.85
C LYS A 35 -12.65 2.62 -13.26
N GLN A 36 -12.05 3.73 -13.67
CA GLN A 36 -10.80 4.22 -13.09
C GLN A 36 -11.12 5.02 -11.82
N VAL A 37 -10.75 4.48 -10.66
CA VAL A 37 -11.06 5.03 -9.33
C VAL A 37 -9.76 5.41 -8.62
N ARG A 38 -9.78 6.55 -7.91
CA ARG A 38 -8.67 7.00 -7.07
C ARG A 38 -8.85 6.46 -5.64
N ILE A 39 -7.95 5.59 -5.21
CA ILE A 39 -7.94 5.03 -3.85
C ILE A 39 -6.74 5.56 -3.05
N LYS A 40 -6.84 5.58 -1.72
CA LYS A 40 -5.68 5.84 -0.85
C LYS A 40 -4.66 4.72 -1.09
N ARG A 41 -3.37 5.06 -1.16
CA ARG A 41 -2.34 4.03 -1.26
C ARG A 41 -2.38 3.17 0.01
N PRO A 42 -2.41 1.84 -0.09
CA PRO A 42 -2.21 0.99 1.07
C PRO A 42 -0.83 1.27 1.67
N PRO A 43 -0.65 1.12 2.99
CA PRO A 43 0.65 1.31 3.64
C PRO A 43 1.62 0.27 3.10
N THR A 44 2.58 0.71 2.28
CA THR A 44 3.71 -0.09 1.83
C THR A 44 4.88 0.23 2.76
N ILE A 45 5.35 -0.74 3.52
CA ILE A 45 6.48 -0.57 4.45
C ILE A 45 7.74 -0.90 3.63
N ASP A 46 8.61 0.10 3.44
CA ASP A 46 9.88 -0.02 2.70
C ASP A 46 9.79 -0.67 1.31
N GLY A 47 8.71 -0.40 0.57
CA GLY A 47 8.49 -0.97 -0.77
C GLY A 47 7.94 -2.40 -0.78
N MET A 48 7.77 -3.03 0.39
CA MET A 48 7.09 -4.32 0.57
C MET A 48 5.66 -4.14 1.06
N SER A 49 4.82 -5.14 0.74
CA SER A 49 3.49 -5.22 1.35
C SER A 49 3.61 -5.39 2.87
N GLY A 50 2.59 -4.99 3.62
CA GLY A 50 2.60 -5.16 5.08
C GLY A 50 2.79 -6.62 5.51
N GLU A 51 2.24 -7.56 4.73
CA GLU A 51 2.37 -9.00 4.94
C GLU A 51 3.81 -9.48 4.72
N GLU A 52 4.44 -9.12 3.60
CA GLU A 52 5.84 -9.45 3.33
C GLU A 52 6.79 -8.84 4.37
N PHE A 53 6.45 -7.67 4.92
CA PHE A 53 7.23 -7.05 5.99
C PHE A 53 7.12 -7.86 7.29
N ILE A 54 5.91 -8.34 7.61
CA ILE A 54 5.65 -9.20 8.76
C ILE A 54 6.45 -10.50 8.64
N GLU A 55 6.39 -11.20 7.50
CA GLU A 55 7.13 -12.45 7.29
C GLU A 55 8.64 -12.30 7.46
N LYS A 56 9.22 -11.17 7.02
CA LYS A 56 10.67 -10.96 7.06
C LYS A 56 11.20 -10.44 8.38
N THR A 57 10.38 -9.75 9.17
CA THR A 57 10.85 -8.98 10.33
C THR A 57 10.17 -9.41 11.64
N ALA A 58 9.10 -10.21 11.61
CA ALA A 58 8.37 -10.55 12.83
C ALA A 58 9.21 -11.38 13.79
N ASP A 59 9.34 -10.88 15.03
CA ASP A 59 9.88 -11.63 16.14
C ASP A 59 8.93 -12.78 16.55
N PRO A 60 9.44 -13.89 17.12
CA PRO A 60 8.60 -15.01 17.58
C PRO A 60 7.49 -14.60 18.57
N ILE A 61 7.76 -13.58 19.40
CA ILE A 61 6.77 -13.01 20.34
C ILE A 61 5.62 -12.36 19.57
N TRP A 62 5.92 -11.65 18.49
CA TRP A 62 4.93 -10.96 17.67
C TRP A 62 4.05 -11.95 16.90
N LEU A 63 4.65 -13.00 16.35
CA LEU A 63 3.91 -14.09 15.68
C LEU A 63 2.94 -14.78 16.64
N HIS A 64 3.38 -15.04 17.88
CA HIS A 64 2.54 -15.66 18.91
C HIS A 64 1.35 -14.77 19.29
N GLN A 65 1.58 -13.47 19.50
CA GLN A 65 0.53 -12.51 19.85
C GLN A 65 -0.52 -12.30 18.76
N ASN A 66 -0.16 -12.49 17.49
CA ASN A 66 -1.07 -12.35 16.34
C ASN A 66 -1.63 -13.69 15.87
N GLU A 67 -1.38 -14.80 16.59
CA GLU A 67 -1.82 -16.15 16.22
C GLU A 67 -1.37 -16.60 14.81
N MET A 68 -0.25 -16.03 14.32
CA MET A 68 0.30 -16.27 12.97
C MET A 68 1.36 -17.39 12.98
N TRP A 69 1.29 -18.32 13.92
CA TRP A 69 2.25 -19.42 14.08
C TRP A 69 1.60 -20.76 13.75
N GLU A 70 2.40 -21.68 13.21
CA GLU A 70 1.96 -23.04 12.91
C GLU A 70 2.52 -24.02 13.95
N TYR A 71 1.72 -25.01 14.36
CA TYR A 71 2.20 -26.11 15.19
C TYR A 71 3.12 -27.00 14.37
N ILE A 72 4.34 -27.20 14.84
CA ILE A 72 5.20 -28.26 14.33
C ILE A 72 4.64 -29.56 14.88
N LYS A 73 3.98 -30.37 14.05
CA LYS A 73 3.63 -31.74 14.42
C LYS A 73 4.91 -32.52 14.59
N THR A 74 5.09 -33.08 15.77
CA THR A 74 6.12 -34.09 16.03
C THR A 74 5.51 -35.48 15.90
N ASP A 75 6.31 -36.47 15.53
CA ASP A 75 5.83 -37.86 15.36
C ASP A 75 5.16 -38.42 16.64
N ASP A 76 5.43 -37.82 17.80
CA ASP A 76 4.82 -38.15 19.10
C ASP A 76 3.35 -37.66 19.26
N ASP A 77 2.86 -36.78 18.37
CA ASP A 77 1.50 -36.23 18.43
C ASP A 77 0.44 -37.11 17.71
N GLU A 78 0.85 -38.21 17.07
CA GLU A 78 -0.06 -39.13 16.36
C GLU A 78 -0.70 -40.21 17.26
N ASP A 79 -0.21 -40.39 18.50
CA ASP A 79 -0.61 -41.49 19.39
C ASP A 79 -1.69 -41.12 20.44
N ILE A 80 -2.29 -39.93 20.36
CA ILE A 80 -3.41 -39.53 21.24
C ILE A 80 -4.72 -39.62 20.45
N THR A 81 -5.22 -40.85 20.27
CA THR A 81 -6.59 -41.14 19.80
C THR A 81 -7.39 -41.84 20.90
#